data_AF-A0A1E1WCS4-F1
#
_entry.id   AF-A0A1E1WCS4-F1
#
_cell.length_a   1.000
_cell.length_b   1.000
_cell.length_c   1.000
_cell.angle_alpha   90.00
_cell.angle_beta   90.00
_cell.angle_gamma   90.00
#
_symmetry.space_group_name_H-M   'P 1'
#
loop_
_entity.id
_entity.type
_entity.pdbx_description
1 polymer ?
#
loop_
_entity_poly.entity_id
_entity_poly.type
_entity_poly.pdbx_seq_one_letter_code
_entity_poly.pdbx_strand_id
1 'polypeptide(L)'
;LKQPSQVRCNFVMNSNNILNESDCFHGKKLPHDDMTQCEKSFATHTRTSDGKFVVSLPLQEPVTSLGLSRPIVYKRFKTLESKFEKEPMFKQKYVEFMKEFESSGHMMEKPTSE
;
A
#
# COMPACT_ATOMS: atom_id res chain seq x y z
N LEU A 1 9.79 31.96 -9.32
CA LEU A 1 9.12 31.41 -8.12
C LEU A 1 8.45 30.10 -8.51
N LYS A 2 9.14 28.96 -8.34
CA LYS A 2 8.60 27.63 -8.69
C LYS A 2 7.69 27.19 -7.54
N GLN A 3 6.39 27.08 -7.80
CA GLN A 3 5.43 26.46 -6.88
C GLN A 3 5.82 24.99 -6.66
N PRO A 4 5.78 24.43 -5.44
CA PRO A 4 6.03 23.01 -5.23
C PRO A 4 4.87 22.21 -5.86
N SER A 5 5.23 21.21 -6.66
CA SER A 5 4.28 20.27 -7.26
C SER A 5 3.49 19.57 -6.17
N GLN A 6 2.19 19.88 -6.09
CA GLN A 6 1.26 19.23 -5.19
C GLN A 6 1.13 17.76 -5.58
N VAL A 7 1.77 16.86 -4.86
CA VAL A 7 1.53 15.42 -4.98
C VAL A 7 0.15 15.14 -4.39
N ARG A 8 -0.88 15.17 -5.23
CA ARG A 8 -2.23 14.78 -4.88
C ARG A 8 -2.34 13.26 -5.00
N CYS A 9 -2.05 12.53 -3.92
CA CYS A 9 -2.32 11.10 -3.91
C CYS A 9 -3.83 10.87 -3.70
N ASN A 10 -4.54 10.68 -4.81
CA ASN A 10 -5.98 10.50 -4.89
C ASN A 10 -6.35 9.01 -4.71
N PHE A 11 -5.81 8.33 -3.68
CA PHE A 11 -6.21 6.95 -3.39
C PHE A 11 -7.56 6.93 -2.67
N VAL A 12 -8.63 7.10 -3.45
CA VAL A 12 -9.96 6.55 -3.18
C VAL A 12 -10.38 5.83 -4.44
N MET A 13 -10.26 4.51 -4.46
CA MET A 13 -11.10 3.65 -5.27
C MET A 13 -11.57 2.51 -4.40
N ASN A 14 -12.69 2.75 -3.70
CA ASN A 14 -13.61 1.68 -3.34
C ASN A 14 -14.46 1.42 -4.58
N SER A 15 -14.08 0.43 -5.37
CA SER A 15 -14.92 -0.20 -6.38
C SER A 15 -14.37 -1.59 -6.62
N ASN A 16 -15.20 -2.59 -6.36
CA ASN A 16 -15.00 -4.00 -6.69
C ASN A 16 -14.18 -4.18 -7.97
N ASN A 17 -12.95 -4.71 -7.84
CA ASN A 17 -12.06 -5.32 -8.83
C ASN A 17 -10.62 -5.09 -8.38
N ILE A 18 -10.13 -5.92 -7.45
CA ILE A 18 -8.77 -5.83 -6.91
C ILE A 18 -7.72 -6.33 -7.91
N LEU A 19 -8.10 -6.99 -9.01
CA LEU A 19 -7.20 -7.33 -10.11
C LEU A 19 -7.98 -7.29 -11.44
N ASN A 20 -8.11 -6.10 -12.04
CA ASN A 20 -8.23 -6.05 -13.49
C ASN A 20 -6.81 -6.06 -14.05
N GLU A 21 -6.51 -7.09 -14.82
CA GLU A 21 -5.24 -7.42 -15.46
C GLU A 21 -4.80 -6.40 -16.54
N SER A 22 -5.12 -5.11 -16.36
CA SER A 22 -4.98 -4.10 -17.41
C SER A 22 -4.42 -2.76 -16.94
N ASP A 23 -3.89 -2.65 -15.72
CA ASP A 23 -2.88 -1.61 -15.44
C ASP A 23 -1.55 -2.06 -16.04
N CYS A 24 -1.54 -2.22 -17.36
CA CYS A 24 -0.32 -2.39 -18.12
C CYS A 24 0.56 -1.17 -17.83
N PHE A 25 1.75 -1.42 -17.30
CA PHE A 25 2.85 -0.46 -17.26
C PHE A 25 3.17 -0.03 -18.69
N HIS A 26 2.43 0.97 -19.20
CA HIS A 26 2.59 1.48 -20.55
C HIS A 26 3.94 2.22 -20.63
N GLY A 27 4.97 1.49 -21.04
CA GLY A 27 6.07 1.98 -21.87
C GLY A 27 7.04 3.00 -21.26
N LYS A 28 6.97 3.32 -19.98
CA LYS A 28 8.05 4.08 -19.34
C LYS A 28 9.23 3.13 -19.15
N LYS A 29 10.28 3.27 -19.96
CA LYS A 29 11.58 2.66 -19.66
C LYS A 29 11.97 3.15 -18.26
N LEU A 30 12.15 2.20 -17.34
CA LEU A 30 12.76 2.50 -16.05
C LEU A 30 14.10 3.21 -16.32
N PRO A 31 14.42 4.29 -15.59
CA PRO A 31 15.75 4.86 -15.59
C PRO A 31 16.81 3.75 -15.46
N HIS A 32 17.92 3.87 -16.20
CA HIS A 32 18.98 2.85 -16.21
C HIS A 32 19.47 2.51 -14.78
N ASP A 33 19.49 3.51 -13.90
CA ASP A 33 19.89 3.35 -12.50
C ASP A 33 18.89 2.52 -11.69
N ASP A 34 17.58 2.65 -11.95
CA ASP A 34 16.53 1.87 -11.30
C ASP A 34 16.60 0.40 -11.72
N MET A 35 16.91 0.12 -13.00
CA MET A 35 17.09 -1.26 -13.49
C MET A 35 18.30 -1.93 -12.82
N THR A 36 19.42 -1.21 -12.75
CA THR A 36 20.65 -1.70 -12.09
C THR A 36 20.42 -1.95 -10.60
N GLN A 37 19.64 -1.11 -9.92
CA GLN A 37 19.30 -1.29 -8.51
C GLN A 37 18.35 -2.48 -8.31
N CYS A 38 17.37 -2.66 -9.20
CA CYS A 38 16.46 -3.80 -9.20
C CYS A 38 17.22 -5.14 -9.35
N GLU A 39 18.16 -5.22 -10.30
CA GLU A 39 19.00 -6.40 -10.50
C GLU A 39 19.84 -6.73 -9.26
N LYS A 40 20.45 -5.71 -8.63
CA LYS A 40 21.21 -5.88 -7.37
C LYS A 40 20.32 -6.38 -6.23
N SER A 41 19.14 -5.79 -6.04
CA SER A 41 18.18 -6.22 -5.02
C SER A 41 17.70 -7.65 -5.26
N PHE A 42 17.46 -8.02 -6.52
CA PHE A 42 17.13 -9.39 -6.89
C PHE A 42 18.28 -10.35 -6.63
N ALA A 43 19.54 -9.98 -6.91
CA ALA A 43 20.69 -10.85 -6.61
C ALA A 43 20.84 -11.18 -5.11
N THR A 44 20.38 -10.28 -4.23
CA THR A 44 20.41 -10.46 -2.76
C THR A 44 19.15 -11.11 -2.17
N HIS A 45 18.30 -11.71 -3.00
CA HIS A 45 17.08 -12.36 -2.52
C HIS A 45 17.37 -13.55 -1.60
N THR A 46 16.43 -13.82 -0.70
CA THR A 46 16.43 -15.07 0.08
C THR A 46 15.30 -15.97 -0.42
N ARG A 47 15.34 -17.27 -0.09
CA ARG A 47 14.26 -18.19 -0.41
C ARG A 47 13.64 -18.72 0.87
N THR A 48 12.32 -18.78 0.91
CA THR A 48 11.58 -19.50 1.96
C THR A 48 11.82 -21.00 1.82
N SER A 49 11.62 -21.77 2.89
CA SER A 49 11.65 -23.25 2.89
C SER A 49 10.82 -23.86 1.76
N ASP A 50 9.73 -23.18 1.39
CA ASP A 50 8.78 -23.64 0.38
C ASP A 50 9.17 -23.20 -1.06
N GLY A 51 10.37 -22.66 -1.24
CA GLY A 51 10.95 -22.32 -2.55
C GLY A 51 10.58 -20.95 -3.11
N LYS A 52 9.79 -20.15 -2.39
CA LYS A 52 9.40 -18.78 -2.78
C LYS A 52 10.56 -17.79 -2.64
N PHE A 53 10.67 -16.84 -3.58
CA PHE A 53 11.65 -15.75 -3.51
C PHE A 53 11.16 -14.65 -2.56
N VAL A 54 12.03 -14.22 -1.65
CA VAL A 54 11.81 -13.08 -0.75
C VAL A 54 12.81 -12.00 -1.16
N VAL A 55 12.28 -10.95 -1.78
CA VAL A 55 13.05 -9.81 -2.28
C VAL A 55 12.63 -8.57 -1.48
N SER A 56 13.61 -7.79 -1.02
CA SER A 56 13.32 -6.47 -0.44
C SER A 56 12.96 -5.50 -1.56
N LEU A 57 11.80 -4.84 -1.47
CA LEU A 57 11.43 -3.77 -2.39
C LEU A 57 12.05 -2.44 -1.88
N PRO A 58 13.09 -1.90 -2.52
CA PRO A 58 13.70 -0.66 -2.07
C PRO A 58 12.75 0.52 -2.29
N LEU A 59 12.76 1.46 -1.35
CA LEU A 59 12.07 2.74 -1.51
C LEU A 59 12.95 3.68 -2.35
N GLN A 60 12.33 4.45 -3.25
CA GLN A 60 13.03 5.48 -4.04
C GLN A 60 13.59 6.60 -3.16
N GLU A 61 12.92 6.89 -2.05
CA GLU A 61 13.33 7.89 -1.06
C GLU A 61 13.39 7.25 0.34
N PRO A 62 14.19 7.81 1.27
CA PRO A 62 14.24 7.30 2.63
C PRO A 62 12.86 7.39 3.31
N VAL A 63 12.57 6.49 4.24
CA VAL A 63 11.29 6.46 5.00
C VAL A 63 10.97 7.81 5.65
N THR A 64 11.98 8.59 6.01
CA THR A 64 11.84 9.94 6.57
C THR A 64 11.20 10.95 5.63
N SER A 65 11.21 10.71 4.31
CA SER A 65 10.58 11.60 3.33
C SER A 65 9.07 11.42 3.22
N LEU A 66 8.51 10.32 3.77
CA LEU A 66 7.06 10.03 3.75
C LEU A 66 6.22 11.08 4.52
N GLY A 67 6.86 11.98 5.26
CA GLY A 67 6.22 13.11 5.92
C GLY A 67 5.19 12.71 6.99
N LEU A 68 4.32 13.66 7.34
CA LEU A 68 3.30 13.45 8.37
C LEU A 68 2.05 12.77 7.77
N SER A 69 1.96 11.44 7.95
CA SER A 69 0.80 10.66 7.50
C SER A 69 -0.42 10.78 8.43
N ARG A 70 -0.20 11.08 9.72
CA ARG A 70 -1.24 11.07 10.77
C ARG A 70 -2.48 11.92 10.44
N PRO A 71 -2.39 13.18 9.99
CA PRO A 71 -3.58 13.98 9.68
C PRO A 71 -4.41 13.40 8.53
N ILE A 72 -3.72 12.84 7.54
CA ILE A 72 -4.35 12.23 6.35
C ILE A 72 -5.07 10.94 6.76
N VAL A 73 -4.40 10.07 7.51
CA VAL A 73 -4.98 8.83 8.03
C VAL A 73 -6.20 9.12 8.90
N TYR A 74 -6.11 10.11 9.79
CA TYR A 74 -7.23 10.50 10.65
C TYR A 74 -8.45 10.99 9.85
N LYS A 75 -8.24 11.82 8.83
CA LYS A 75 -9.32 12.29 7.95
C LYS A 75 -9.99 11.13 7.19
N ARG A 76 -9.18 10.19 6.68
CA ARG A 76 -9.68 8.98 6.01
C ARG A 76 -10.48 8.10 6.96
N PHE A 77 -9.97 7.89 8.17
CA PHE A 77 -10.65 7.17 9.23
C PHE A 77 -12.04 7.78 9.52
N LYS A 78 -12.11 9.09 9.75
CA LYS A 78 -13.40 9.78 9.97
C LYS A 78 -14.37 9.64 8.80
N THR A 79 -13.86 9.72 7.58
CA THR A 79 -14.69 9.54 6.37
C THR A 79 -15.28 8.13 6.31
N LEU A 80 -14.50 7.13 6.69
CA LEU A 80 -14.92 5.74 6.74
C LEU A 80 -15.99 5.52 7.83
N GLU A 81 -15.82 6.09 9.01
CA GLU A 81 -16.83 6.06 10.09
C GLU A 81 -18.16 6.65 9.62
N SER A 82 -18.16 7.83 9.02
CA SER A 82 -19.38 8.45 8.49
C SER A 82 -20.02 7.63 7.37
N LYS A 83 -19.23 6.88 6.59
CA LYS A 83 -19.77 5.98 5.57
C LYS A 83 -20.44 4.76 6.21
N PHE A 84 -19.88 4.21 7.28
CA PHE A 84 -20.47 3.11 8.02
C PHE A 84 -21.81 3.46 8.67
N GLU A 85 -21.97 4.70 9.12
CA GLU A 85 -23.24 5.19 9.66
C GLU A 85 -24.32 5.28 8.58
N LYS A 86 -23.96 5.76 7.39
CA LYS A 86 -24.89 5.93 6.26
C LYS A 86 -25.24 4.62 5.56
N GLU A 87 -24.31 3.68 5.53
CA GLU A 87 -24.44 2.42 4.79
C GLU A 87 -24.13 1.20 5.70
N PRO A 88 -25.12 0.72 6.50
CA PRO A 88 -24.91 -0.40 7.44
C PRO A 88 -24.44 -1.69 6.76
N MET A 89 -24.94 -1.98 5.55
CA MET A 89 -24.52 -3.15 4.77
C MET A 89 -23.05 -3.07 4.36
N PHE A 90 -22.55 -1.87 4.05
CA PHE A 90 -21.13 -1.68 3.72
C PHE A 90 -20.24 -1.91 4.94
N LYS A 91 -20.66 -1.41 6.11
CA LYS A 91 -19.99 -1.68 7.39
C LYS A 91 -19.87 -3.18 7.66
N GLN A 92 -20.96 -3.92 7.50
CA GLN A 92 -20.96 -5.36 7.73
C GLN A 92 -19.92 -6.07 6.86
N LYS A 93 -19.96 -5.84 5.55
CA LYS A 93 -19.00 -6.44 4.60
C LYS A 93 -17.56 -6.06 4.90
N TYR A 94 -17.32 -4.81 5.28
CA TYR A 94 -15.98 -4.36 5.67
C TYR A 94 -15.47 -5.10 6.91
N VAL A 95 -16.31 -5.27 7.94
CA VAL A 95 -15.93 -5.98 9.16
C VAL A 95 -15.67 -7.46 8.90
N GLU A 96 -16.49 -8.11 8.08
CA GLU A 96 -16.29 -9.49 7.65
C GLU A 96 -14.94 -9.64 6.93
N PHE A 97 -14.66 -8.77 5.96
CA PHE A 97 -13.37 -8.76 5.25
C PHE A 97 -12.18 -8.57 6.19
N MET A 98 -12.22 -7.60 7.13
CA MET A 98 -11.10 -7.34 8.03
C MET A 98 -10.78 -8.56 8.91
N LYS A 99 -11.79 -9.32 9.33
CA LYS A 99 -11.61 -10.58 10.08
C LYS A 99 -10.95 -11.66 9.23
N GLU A 100 -11.36 -11.81 7.97
CA GLU A 100 -10.73 -12.74 7.04
C GLU A 100 -9.28 -12.35 6.72
N PHE A 101 -9.03 -11.05 6.58
CA PHE A 101 -7.71 -10.50 6.30
C PHE A 101 -6.74 -10.70 7.47
N GLU A 102 -7.24 -10.61 8.70
CA GLU A 102 -6.49 -10.97 9.92
C GLU A 102 -6.26 -12.48 10.01
N SER A 103 -7.30 -13.30 9.83
CA SER A 103 -7.19 -14.76 10.01
C SER A 103 -6.31 -15.43 8.95
N SER A 104 -6.21 -14.85 7.76
CA SER A 104 -5.27 -15.26 6.70
C SER A 104 -3.82 -14.84 6.96
N GLY A 105 -3.55 -14.13 8.06
CA GLY A 105 -2.21 -13.67 8.43
C GLY A 105 -1.71 -12.48 7.60
N HIS A 106 -2.60 -11.80 6.87
CA HIS A 106 -2.25 -10.58 6.12
C HIS A 106 -2.22 -9.33 7.00
N MET A 107 -2.74 -9.40 8.23
CA MET A 107 -2.66 -8.36 9.24
C MET A 107 -2.27 -8.99 10.59
N MET A 108 -1.41 -8.30 11.33
CA MET A 108 -0.99 -8.69 12.66
C MET A 108 -1.07 -7.47 13.58
N GLU A 109 -1.58 -7.67 14.80
CA GLU A 109 -1.56 -6.63 15.81
C GLU A 109 -0.11 -6.30 16.16
N LYS A 110 0.24 -5.02 16.06
CA LYS A 110 1.54 -4.54 16.51
C LYS A 110 1.53 -4.50 18.05
N PRO A 111 2.58 -4.97 18.73
CA PRO A 111 2.69 -4.78 20.17
C PRO A 111 2.62 -3.28 20.49
N THR A 112 1.76 -2.91 21.43
CA THR A 112 1.70 -1.56 22.00
C THR A 112 2.92 -1.35 22.90
N SER A 113 4.07 -1.05 22.31
CA SER A 113 5.15 -0.37 23.02
C SER A 113 4.79 1.12 23.11
N GLU A 114 4.71 1.63 24.34
CA GLU A 114 4.62 3.07 24.67
C GLU A 114 5.83 3.85 24.16
#